data_AF-A0A7V8NS88-F1
#
_entry.id   AF-A0A7V8NS88-F1
#
_cell.length_a   1.000
_cell.length_b   1.000
_cell.length_c   1.000
_cell.angle_alpha   90.00
_cell.angle_beta   90.00
_cell.angle_gamma   90.00
#
_symmetry.space_group_name_H-M   'P 1'
#
loop_
_entity.id
_entity.type
_entity.pdbx_description
1 polymer ?
#
loop_
_entity_poly.entity_id
_entity_poly.type
_entity_poly.pdbx_seq_one_letter_code
_entity_poly.pdbx_strand_id
1 'polypeptide(L)' 'GEPAHVAKYAFQLAQAFNNFYHQYPVIHEQNREKRVFLLWMTDFFRRQLEWTAEILGIPIPDYM' A
#
# COMPACT_ATOMS: atom_id res chain seq x y z
N GLY A 1 -7.31 4.77 -21.51
CA GLY A 1 -7.55 5.56 -20.29
C GLY A 1 -6.41 6.55 -20.16
N GLU A 2 -6.70 7.81 -19.85
CA GLU A 2 -5.64 8.82 -19.70
C GLU A 2 -4.75 8.50 -18.48
N PRO A 3 -3.42 8.77 -18.55
CA PRO A 3 -2.47 8.53 -17.45
C PRO A 3 -2.88 9.15 -16.11
N ALA A 4 -3.62 10.26 -16.15
CA ALA A 4 -4.16 10.95 -14.99
C ALA A 4 -5.07 10.06 -14.12
N HIS A 5 -5.79 9.10 -14.72
CA HIS A 5 -6.63 8.17 -13.97
C HIS A 5 -5.80 7.19 -13.14
N VAL A 6 -4.67 6.73 -13.69
CA VAL A 6 -3.75 5.83 -12.98
C VAL A 6 -3.05 6.56 -11.84
N ALA A 7 -2.63 7.81 -12.06
CA ALA A 7 -2.06 8.64 -11.01
C ALA A 7 -3.06 8.92 -9.87
N LYS A 8 -4.32 9.21 -10.20
CA LYS A 8 -5.38 9.40 -9.20
C LYS A 8 -5.65 8.12 -8.41
N TYR A 9 -5.66 6.97 -9.08
CA TYR A 9 -5.79 5.67 -8.42
C TYR A 9 -4.63 5.41 -7.45
N ALA A 10 -3.38 5.65 -7.87
CA ALA A 10 -2.20 5.54 -7.02
C ALA A 10 -2.31 6.38 -5.75
N PHE A 11 -2.77 7.63 -5.91
CA PHE A 11 -2.96 8.56 -4.79
C PHE A 11 -4.04 8.06 -3.80
N GLN A 12 -5.18 7.59 -4.32
CA GLN A 12 -6.25 7.04 -3.49
C GLN A 12 -5.80 5.77 -2.75
N LEU A 13 -5.03 4.91 -3.41
CA LEU A 13 -4.46 3.70 -2.81
C LEU A 13 -3.51 4.05 -1.65
N ALA A 14 -2.63 5.04 -1.84
CA ALA A 14 -1.73 5.51 -0.80
C ALA A 14 -2.48 6.13 0.39
N GLN A 15 -3.54 6.92 0.14
CA GLN A 15 -4.40 7.45 1.20
C GLN A 15 -5.10 6.35 2.00
N ALA A 16 -5.62 5.33 1.32
CA ALA A 16 -6.25 4.19 1.97
C ALA A 16 -5.27 3.41 2.85
N PHE A 17 -4.05 3.17 2.35
CA PHE A 17 -2.99 2.52 3.13
C PHE A 17 -2.59 3.35 4.35
N ASN A 18 -2.44 4.67 4.22
CA ASN A 18 -2.11 5.55 5.34
C ASN A 18 -3.17 5.46 6.46
N ASN A 19 -4.44 5.57 6.10
CA ASN A 19 -5.55 5.43 7.06
C ASN A 19 -5.55 4.04 7.71
N PHE A 20 -5.31 2.99 6.94
CA PHE A 20 -5.20 1.62 7.45
C PHE A 20 -4.06 1.49 8.48
N TYR A 21 -2.86 1.99 8.15
CA TYR A 21 -1.70 1.90 9.04
C TYR A 21 -1.89 2.68 10.34
N HIS A 22 -2.58 3.83 10.29
CA HIS A 22 -2.95 4.60 11.48
C HIS A 22 -3.98 3.88 12.37
N GLN A 23 -4.96 3.21 11.78
CA GLN A 23 -6.03 2.54 12.53
C GLN A 23 -5.60 1.18 13.11
N TYR A 24 -4.68 0.48 12.43
CA TYR A 24 -4.27 -0.87 12.77
C TYR A 24 -2.77 -0.95 13.05
N PRO A 25 -2.33 -0.93 14.32
CA PRO A 25 -0.91 -1.02 14.66
C PRO A 25 -0.37 -2.44 14.44
N VAL A 26 0.05 -2.73 13.20
CA VAL A 26 0.50 -4.06 12.72
C VAL A 26 1.61 -4.66 13.58
N ILE A 27 2.56 -3.85 14.04
CA ILE A 27 3.74 -4.30 14.81
C ILE A 27 3.38 -4.67 16.26
N HIS A 28 2.40 -3.98 16.84
CA HIS A 28 2.00 -4.15 18.25
C HIS A 28 0.80 -5.09 18.43
N GLU A 29 0.27 -5.66 17.34
CA GLU A 29 -0.84 -6.61 17.39
C GLU A 29 -0.42 -7.90 18.11
N GLN A 30 -1.10 -8.19 19.23
CA GLN A 30 -0.78 -9.34 20.09
C GLN A 30 -1.38 -10.65 19.54
N ASN A 31 -2.50 -10.56 18.82
CA ASN A 31 -3.11 -11.73 18.21
C ASN A 31 -2.35 -12.11 16.93
N ARG A 32 -1.73 -13.30 16.94
CA ARG A 32 -0.93 -13.80 15.82
C ARG A 32 -1.71 -13.89 14.51
N GLU A 33 -2.95 -14.33 14.52
CA GLU A 33 -3.77 -14.47 13.31
C GLU A 33 -4.08 -13.10 12.70
N LYS A 34 -4.47 -12.14 13.55
CA LYS A 34 -4.70 -10.75 13.12
C LYS A 34 -3.42 -10.13 12.59
N ARG A 35 -2.29 -10.32 13.26
CA ARG A 35 -0.99 -9.80 12.82
C ARG A 35 -0.60 -10.34 11.44
N VAL A 36 -0.78 -11.65 11.20
CA VAL A 36 -0.53 -12.26 9.88
C VAL A 36 -1.42 -11.63 8.81
N PHE A 37 -2.71 -11.44 9.11
CA PHE A 37 -3.64 -10.80 8.19
C PHE A 37 -3.23 -9.34 7.88
N LEU A 38 -2.86 -8.56 8.90
CA LEU A 38 -2.42 -7.17 8.74
C LEU A 38 -1.11 -7.05 7.94
N LEU A 39 -0.17 -7.99 8.14
CA LEU A 39 1.06 -8.08 7.35
C LEU A 39 0.76 -8.41 5.88
N TRP A 40 -0.15 -9.37 5.65
CA TRP A 40 -0.58 -9.73 4.30
C TRP A 40 -1.26 -8.55 3.58
N MET A 41 -2.12 -7.81 4.28
CA MET A 41 -2.73 -6.58 3.75
C MET A 41 -1.67 -5.55 3.38
N THR A 42 -0.66 -5.36 4.24
CA THR A 42 0.44 -4.41 3.99
C THR A 42 1.25 -4.79 2.75
N ASP A 43 1.58 -6.08 2.58
CA ASP A 43 2.26 -6.59 1.37
C ASP A 43 1.39 -6.40 0.12
N PHE A 44 0.08 -6.61 0.23
CA PHE A 44 -0.85 -6.39 -0.85
C PHE A 44 -0.86 -4.92 -1.31
N PHE A 45 -1.00 -3.96 -0.39
CA PHE A 45 -0.93 -2.54 -0.70
C PHE A 45 0.40 -2.15 -1.34
N ARG A 46 1.52 -2.67 -0.82
CA ARG A 46 2.85 -2.46 -1.38
C ARG A 46 2.93 -2.87 -2.86
N ARG A 47 2.51 -4.10 -3.18
CA ARG A 47 2.55 -4.61 -4.57
C ARG A 47 1.67 -3.79 -5.51
N GLN A 48 0.50 -3.36 -5.04
CA GLN A 48 -0.39 -2.52 -5.85
C GLN A 48 0.22 -1.14 -6.12
N LEU A 49 0.88 -0.54 -5.13
CA LEU A 49 1.60 0.73 -5.31
C LEU A 49 2.79 0.57 -6.26
N GLU A 50 3.58 -0.50 -6.12
CA GLU A 50 4.70 -0.83 -7.01
C GLU A 50 4.24 -0.98 -8.46
N TRP A 51 3.20 -1.77 -8.73
CA TRP A 51 2.65 -1.92 -10.08
C TRP A 51 2.11 -0.61 -10.65
N THR A 52 1.43 0.19 -9.83
CA THR A 52 0.89 1.46 -10.29
C THR A 52 2.00 2.45 -10.60
N ALA A 53 3.06 2.48 -9.80
CA ALA A 53 4.24 3.30 -10.04
C ALA A 53 5.01 2.85 -11.30
N GLU A 54 5.15 1.54 -11.52
CA GLU A 54 5.77 0.97 -12.73
C GLU A 54 5.01 1.39 -14.00
N ILE A 55 3.67 1.33 -13.98
CA ILE A 55 2.84 1.82 -15.09
C ILE A 55 3.05 3.32 -15.35
N LEU A 56 3.27 4.10 -14.29
CA LEU A 56 3.54 5.53 -14.38
C LEU A 56 5.00 5.85 -14.72
N GLY A 57 5.89 4.85 -14.79
CA GLY A 57 7.32 5.04 -15.03
C GLY A 57 8.06 5.67 -13.84
N ILE A 58 7.51 5.56 -12.63
CA ILE A 58 8.08 6.10 -11.39
C ILE A 58 8.91 5.00 -10.71
N PRO A 59 10.24 5.16 -10.58
CA PRO A 59 11.05 4.19 -9.86
C PRO A 59 10.75 4.24 -8.36
N ILE A 60 10.52 3.08 -7.75
CA ILE A 60 10.34 2.96 -6.30
C ILE A 60 11.70 2.65 -5.65
N PRO A 61 12.09 3.36 -4.57
CA PRO A 61 13.31 3.07 -3.84
C PRO A 61 13.21 1.72 -3.11
N ASP A 62 14.34 1.03 -2.96
CA ASP A 62 14.43 -0.26 -2.23
C ASP A 62 14.03 -0.14 -0.75
N TYR A 63 14.08 1.08 -0.21
CA TYR A 63 13.67 1.41 1.15
C TYR A 63 12.79 2.68 1.12
N MET A 64 11.60 2.60 1.72
CA MET A 64 10.71 3.75 1.95
C MET A 64 10.91 4.34 3.34
#